data_AF-A0A524EDT3-F1
#
_entry.id   AF-A0A524EDT3-F1
#
_cell.length_a   1.000
_cell.length_b   1.000
_cell.length_c   1.000
_cell.angle_alpha   90.00
_cell.angle_beta   90.00
_cell.angle_gamma   90.00
#
_symmetry.space_group_name_H-M   'P 1'
#
loop_
_entity.id
_entity.type
_entity.pdbx_description
1 polymer ?
#
loop_
_entity_poly.entity_id
_entity_poly.type
_entity_poly.pdbx_seq_one_letter_code
_entity_poly.pdbx_strand_id
1 'polypeptide(L)'
;MKYLKKLFPIHLRDYFLRLQYQITLMVALYSISTIRKKVKEYGKKINAPKKLLTIRGTTDGLGTPHIEINEAGYHYVVSERGSEFKRNTTKDLHTLLYWILKDIVFKMASEYELNHRKPEEDFRRLLFSKTLELFKKLDTQWYAWEKEDIENLLKESPYEP
;
A
#
# COMPACT_ATOMS: atom_id res chain seq x y z
N MET A 1 -25.67 -45.87 21.03
CA MET A 1 -24.63 -45.32 21.93
C MET A 1 -24.06 -44.05 21.29
N LYS A 2 -24.80 -42.94 21.12
CA LYS A 2 -25.20 -41.91 22.10
C LYS A 2 -24.06 -41.49 23.05
N TYR A 3 -23.55 -40.28 22.79
CA TYR A 3 -22.74 -39.40 23.66
C TYR A 3 -21.24 -39.65 23.80
N LEU A 4 -20.45 -38.91 23.01
CA LEU A 4 -19.17 -38.33 23.46
C LEU A 4 -19.08 -36.86 23.01
N LYS A 5 -20.04 -36.04 23.45
CA LYS A 5 -19.81 -34.60 23.60
C LYS A 5 -19.05 -34.41 24.92
N LYS A 6 -17.72 -34.55 24.90
CA LYS A 6 -16.88 -34.10 26.02
C LYS A 6 -17.04 -32.58 26.13
N LEU A 7 -17.78 -32.13 27.14
CA LEU A 7 -17.82 -30.73 27.53
C LEU A 7 -16.42 -30.35 28.01
N PHE A 8 -15.72 -29.53 27.23
CA PHE A 8 -14.60 -28.76 27.76
C PHE A 8 -15.15 -27.81 28.85
N PRO A 9 -14.54 -27.77 30.05
CA PRO A 9 -14.85 -26.80 31.09
C PRO A 9 -14.95 -25.37 30.54
N ILE A 10 -15.95 -24.60 30.97
CA ILE A 10 -16.20 -23.22 30.51
C ILE A 10 -14.93 -22.36 30.64
N HIS A 11 -14.19 -22.51 31.74
CA HIS A 11 -12.94 -21.79 31.98
C HIS A 11 -11.83 -22.12 30.94
N LEU A 12 -11.77 -23.36 30.44
CA LEU A 12 -10.78 -23.73 29.42
C LEU A 12 -11.15 -23.16 28.05
N ARG A 13 -12.44 -22.97 27.76
CA ARG A 13 -12.88 -22.26 26.54
C ARG A 13 -12.53 -20.79 26.60
N ASP A 14 -12.72 -20.13 27.74
CA ASP A 14 -12.38 -18.72 27.91
C ASP A 14 -10.87 -18.47 27.85
N TYR A 15 -10.07 -19.39 28.39
CA TYR A 15 -8.61 -19.36 28.26
C TYR A 15 -8.19 -19.55 26.81
N PHE A 16 -8.77 -20.51 26.08
CA PHE A 16 -8.46 -20.75 24.68
C PHE A 16 -8.89 -19.58 23.79
N LEU A 17 -10.04 -18.97 24.05
CA LEU A 17 -10.51 -17.77 23.35
C LEU A 17 -9.62 -16.56 23.65
N ARG A 18 -9.18 -16.35 24.90
CA ARG A 18 -8.19 -15.32 25.23
C ARG A 18 -6.84 -15.58 24.59
N LEU A 19 -6.39 -16.83 24.56
CA LEU A 19 -5.12 -17.20 23.94
C LEU A 19 -5.19 -17.03 22.43
N GLN A 20 -6.29 -17.43 21.79
CA GLN A 20 -6.53 -17.24 20.36
C GLN A 20 -6.70 -15.75 20.02
N TYR A 21 -7.32 -14.95 20.90
CA TYR A 21 -7.37 -13.49 20.79
C TYR A 21 -5.99 -12.83 20.96
N GLN A 22 -5.19 -13.29 21.93
CA GLN A 22 -3.79 -12.85 22.13
C GLN A 22 -2.90 -13.24 20.96
N ILE A 23 -3.04 -14.46 20.42
CA ILE A 23 -2.34 -14.93 19.21
C ILE A 23 -2.78 -14.14 17.98
N THR A 24 -4.06 -13.78 17.89
CA THR A 24 -4.59 -12.87 16.85
C THR A 24 -4.09 -11.43 17.06
N LEU A 25 -3.79 -11.01 18.29
CA LEU A 25 -3.15 -9.72 18.58
C LEU A 25 -1.64 -9.73 18.30
N MET A 26 -0.98 -10.89 18.39
CA MET A 26 0.41 -11.11 17.99
C MET A 26 0.52 -11.42 16.49
N VAL A 27 -0.10 -10.62 15.63
CA VAL A 27 0.17 -10.70 14.17
C VAL A 27 1.64 -10.32 13.97
N ALA A 28 2.48 -11.33 13.77
CA ALA A 28 3.85 -11.13 13.37
C ALA A 28 3.86 -10.29 12.07
N LEU A 29 4.56 -9.16 12.11
CA LEU A 29 4.72 -8.31 10.94
C LEU A 29 5.40 -9.11 9.83
N TYR A 30 4.94 -8.91 8.60
CA TYR A 30 5.52 -9.53 7.43
C TYR A 30 6.94 -9.02 7.20
N SER A 31 7.86 -9.95 6.95
CA SER A 31 9.23 -9.58 6.59
C SER A 31 9.27 -8.72 5.32
N ILE A 32 10.34 -7.94 5.16
CA ILE A 32 10.59 -7.19 3.93
C ILE A 32 10.65 -8.08 2.68
N SER A 33 11.07 -9.34 2.81
CA SER A 33 11.08 -10.29 1.70
C SER A 33 9.66 -10.62 1.23
N THR A 34 8.72 -10.76 2.16
CA THR A 34 7.30 -10.99 1.86
C THR A 34 6.66 -9.76 1.24
N ILE A 35 6.98 -8.57 1.73
CA ILE A 35 6.53 -7.29 1.15
C ILE A 35 7.01 -7.18 -0.30
N ARG A 36 8.30 -7.43 -0.56
CA ARG A 36 8.87 -7.45 -1.92
C ARG A 36 8.15 -8.43 -2.84
N LYS A 37 7.83 -9.63 -2.36
CA LYS A 37 7.09 -10.63 -3.14
C LYS A 37 5.70 -10.11 -3.52
N LYS A 38 4.95 -9.58 -2.55
CA LYS A 38 3.60 -9.02 -2.78
C LYS A 38 3.62 -7.83 -3.74
N VAL A 39 4.56 -6.90 -3.59
CA VAL A 39 4.72 -5.77 -4.53
C VAL A 39 4.98 -6.25 -5.95
N LYS A 40 5.81 -7.29 -6.13
CA LYS A 40 6.02 -7.90 -7.45
C LYS A 40 4.76 -8.56 -8.01
N GLU A 41 3.96 -9.22 -7.18
CA GLU A 41 2.69 -9.83 -7.59
C GLU A 41 1.69 -8.78 -8.07
N TYR A 42 1.50 -7.69 -7.32
CA TYR A 42 0.65 -6.58 -7.75
C TYR A 42 1.23 -5.86 -8.98
N GLY A 43 2.54 -5.63 -9.02
CA GLY A 43 3.21 -5.01 -10.17
C GLY A 43 2.98 -5.77 -11.48
N LYS A 44 2.89 -7.11 -11.45
CA LYS A 44 2.53 -7.90 -12.64
C LYS A 44 1.13 -7.58 -13.16
N LYS A 45 0.14 -7.33 -12.29
CA LYS A 45 -1.25 -7.03 -12.70
C LYS A 45 -1.37 -5.77 -13.56
N ILE A 46 -0.46 -4.83 -13.36
CA ILE A 46 -0.41 -3.55 -14.07
C ILE A 46 0.73 -3.46 -15.08
N ASN A 47 1.47 -4.54 -15.32
CA ASN A 47 2.67 -4.56 -16.16
C ASN A 47 3.72 -3.52 -15.75
N ALA A 48 3.92 -3.35 -14.44
CA ALA A 48 4.90 -2.39 -13.90
C ALA A 48 6.34 -2.73 -14.32
N PRO A 49 7.13 -1.74 -14.77
CA PRO A 49 8.55 -1.93 -15.06
C PRO A 49 9.31 -2.49 -13.85
N LYS A 50 10.14 -3.52 -14.06
CA LYS A 50 10.91 -4.19 -13.00
C LYS A 50 11.70 -3.22 -12.11
N LYS A 51 12.23 -2.14 -12.69
CA LYS A 51 12.98 -1.10 -11.97
C LYS A 51 12.15 -0.44 -10.85
N LEU A 52 10.85 -0.27 -11.05
CA LEU A 52 9.94 0.33 -10.07
C LEU A 52 9.55 -0.64 -8.95
N LEU A 53 9.79 -1.95 -9.11
CA LEU A 53 9.41 -2.99 -8.14
C LEU A 53 10.54 -3.30 -7.14
N THR A 54 11.59 -2.48 -7.11
CA THR A 54 12.72 -2.63 -6.20
C THR A 54 12.45 -1.91 -4.89
N ILE A 55 12.04 -2.67 -3.87
CA ILE A 55 11.74 -2.13 -2.53
C ILE A 55 12.97 -2.21 -1.63
N ARG A 56 13.40 -1.06 -1.10
CA ARG A 56 14.55 -0.93 -0.21
C ARG A 56 14.17 -1.15 1.25
N GLY A 57 15.12 -1.68 2.02
CA GLY A 57 14.99 -1.82 3.49
C GLY A 57 15.83 -0.81 4.27
N THR A 58 16.55 0.04 3.56
CA THR A 58 17.45 1.07 4.09
C THR A 58 17.41 2.26 3.14
N THR A 59 17.65 3.44 3.67
CA THR A 59 17.77 4.65 2.86
C THR A 59 18.95 4.54 1.88
N ASP A 60 18.82 5.15 0.70
CA ASP A 60 19.94 5.44 -0.21
C ASP A 60 20.43 6.90 -0.09
N GLY A 61 19.78 7.70 0.76
CA GLY A 61 20.07 9.13 0.93
C GLY A 61 19.61 10.03 -0.21
N LEU A 62 18.91 9.50 -1.22
CA LEU A 62 18.55 10.19 -2.47
C LEU A 62 17.04 10.42 -2.61
N GLY A 63 16.28 10.33 -1.52
CA GLY A 63 14.83 10.51 -1.55
C GLY A 63 14.07 9.30 -2.10
N THR A 64 14.73 8.16 -2.34
CA THR A 64 14.00 6.91 -2.67
C THR A 64 13.33 6.38 -1.40
N PRO A 65 12.03 6.06 -1.43
CA PRO A 65 11.36 5.48 -0.27
C PRO A 65 11.96 4.12 0.14
N HIS A 66 12.05 3.88 1.45
CA HIS A 66 12.47 2.60 2.03
C HIS A 66 11.51 2.14 3.13
N ILE A 67 11.58 0.84 3.45
CA ILE A 67 10.76 0.20 4.47
C ILE A 67 11.59 -0.11 5.71
N GLU A 68 11.16 0.41 6.85
CA GLU A 68 11.63 -0.02 8.17
C GLU A 68 10.51 -0.82 8.86
N ILE A 69 10.90 -1.80 9.68
CA ILE A 69 9.94 -2.68 10.39
C ILE A 69 10.41 -2.81 11.83
N ASN A 70 9.55 -2.45 12.77
CA ASN A 70 9.77 -2.63 14.21
C ASN A 70 8.44 -2.92 14.93
N GLU A 71 8.41 -2.93 16.26
CA GLU A 71 7.22 -3.25 17.06
C GLU A 71 6.02 -2.31 16.83
N ALA A 72 6.27 -1.07 16.38
CA ALA A 72 5.22 -0.11 16.06
C ALA A 72 4.51 -0.44 14.73
N GLY A 73 5.15 -1.18 13.83
CA GLY A 73 4.59 -1.58 12.54
C GLY A 73 5.57 -1.47 11.38
N TYR A 74 5.01 -1.24 10.20
CA TYR A 74 5.74 -0.88 8.99
C TYR A 74 5.86 0.64 8.90
N HIS A 75 7.05 1.11 8.53
CA HIS A 75 7.29 2.51 8.24
C HIS A 75 7.65 2.67 6.76
N TYR A 76 6.89 3.50 6.07
CA TYR A 76 7.22 3.98 4.72
C TYR A 76 7.92 5.33 4.87
N VAL A 77 9.24 5.32 4.67
CA VAL A 77 10.11 6.46 5.00
C VAL A 77 10.72 7.03 3.74
N VAL A 78 10.77 8.36 3.65
CA VAL A 78 11.49 9.08 2.60
C VAL A 78 12.51 10.00 3.25
N SER A 79 13.77 9.77 2.93
CA SER A 79 14.89 10.57 3.43
C SER A 79 15.80 10.99 2.29
N GLU A 80 16.24 12.24 2.29
CA GLU A 80 17.19 12.79 1.33
C GLU A 80 18.26 13.58 2.09
N ARG A 81 19.54 13.36 1.74
CA ARG A 81 20.70 14.09 2.31
C ARG A 81 20.76 14.10 3.85
N GLY A 82 20.32 13.01 4.48
CA GLY A 82 20.31 12.85 5.93
C GLY A 82 19.10 13.47 6.62
N SER A 83 18.16 14.07 5.89
CA SER A 83 16.90 14.60 6.43
C SER A 83 15.73 13.69 6.06
N GLU A 84 14.90 13.35 7.04
CA GLU A 84 13.63 12.64 6.82
C GLU A 84 12.54 13.66 6.48
N PHE A 85 11.90 13.48 5.32
CA PHE A 85 10.82 14.36 4.85
C PHE A 85 9.44 13.74 5.03
N LYS A 86 9.36 12.41 5.14
CA LYS A 86 8.09 11.70 5.29
C LYS A 86 8.30 10.38 6.04
N ARG A 87 7.39 10.11 6.98
CA ARG A 87 7.21 8.80 7.61
C ARG A 87 5.74 8.51 7.82
N ASN A 88 5.26 7.50 7.12
CA ASN A 88 3.94 6.94 7.35
C ASN A 88 4.09 5.61 8.10
N THR A 89 3.32 5.40 9.17
CA THR A 89 3.40 4.19 10.00
C THR A 89 2.06 3.47 10.03
N THR A 90 2.07 2.15 9.85
CA THR A 90 0.87 1.31 9.96
C THR A 90 1.21 -0.11 10.39
N LYS A 91 0.30 -0.77 11.10
CA LYS A 91 0.39 -2.22 11.35
C LYS A 91 -0.31 -3.06 10.28
N ASP A 92 -1.09 -2.42 9.41
CA ASP A 92 -1.82 -3.06 8.34
C ASP A 92 -0.97 -3.16 7.06
N LEU A 93 -0.71 -4.40 6.63
CA LEU A 93 0.02 -4.67 5.40
C LEU A 93 -0.72 -4.14 4.16
N HIS A 94 -2.05 -4.14 4.16
CA HIS A 94 -2.84 -3.69 3.02
C HIS A 94 -2.63 -2.17 2.80
N THR A 95 -2.65 -1.39 3.87
CA THR A 95 -2.31 0.04 3.88
C THR A 95 -0.86 0.29 3.44
N LEU A 96 0.12 -0.49 3.90
CA LEU A 96 1.51 -0.35 3.45
C LEU A 96 1.64 -0.57 1.93
N LEU A 97 1.02 -1.63 1.42
CA LEU A 97 1.05 -1.96 -0.01
C LEU A 97 0.39 -0.88 -0.86
N TYR A 98 -0.68 -0.26 -0.35
CA TYR A 98 -1.30 0.90 -0.99
C TYR A 98 -0.29 2.04 -1.17
N TRP A 99 0.43 2.45 -0.11
CA TRP A 99 1.42 3.53 -0.22
C TRP A 99 2.52 3.23 -1.25
N ILE A 100 3.07 2.01 -1.22
CA ILE A 100 4.10 1.59 -2.18
C ILE A 100 3.57 1.62 -3.62
N LEU A 101 2.36 1.08 -3.84
CA LEU A 101 1.79 0.99 -5.17
C LEU A 101 1.28 2.33 -5.68
N LYS A 102 0.87 3.25 -4.79
CA LYS A 102 0.52 4.63 -5.16
C LYS A 102 1.70 5.34 -5.81
N ASP A 103 2.90 5.22 -5.25
CA ASP A 103 4.10 5.80 -5.85
C ASP A 103 4.49 5.14 -7.19
N ILE A 104 4.31 3.81 -7.32
CA ILE A 104 4.55 3.08 -8.57
C ILE A 104 3.54 3.49 -9.65
N VAL A 105 2.25 3.51 -9.31
CA VAL A 105 1.15 3.91 -10.20
C VAL A 105 1.32 5.34 -10.65
N PHE A 106 1.66 6.26 -9.74
CA PHE A 106 1.93 7.65 -10.09
C PHE A 106 3.04 7.76 -11.14
N LYS A 107 4.19 7.10 -10.93
CA LYS A 107 5.29 7.10 -11.91
C LYS A 107 4.86 6.56 -13.27
N MET A 108 4.07 5.49 -13.30
CA MET A 108 3.56 4.90 -14.55
C MET A 108 2.53 5.79 -15.24
N ALA A 109 1.66 6.43 -14.48
CA ALA A 109 0.64 7.34 -14.98
C ALA A 109 1.27 8.64 -15.51
N SER A 110 2.30 9.18 -14.85
CA SER A 110 3.07 10.34 -15.32
C SER A 110 3.82 10.04 -16.62
N GLU A 111 4.47 8.88 -16.72
CA GLU A 111 5.12 8.45 -17.96
C GLU A 111 4.11 8.31 -19.10
N TYR A 112 2.93 7.73 -18.82
CA TYR A 112 1.87 7.64 -19.82
C TYR A 112 1.37 9.02 -20.24
N GLU A 113 1.12 9.91 -19.29
CA GLU A 113 0.70 11.28 -19.56
C GLU A 113 1.71 12.01 -20.44
N LEU A 114 3.00 11.98 -20.09
CA LEU A 114 4.07 12.62 -20.88
C LEU A 114 4.09 12.16 -22.34
N ASN A 115 3.91 10.85 -22.56
CA ASN A 115 3.93 10.25 -23.90
C ASN A 115 2.63 10.48 -24.71
N HIS A 116 1.55 10.94 -24.07
CA HIS A 116 0.25 11.17 -24.70
C HIS A 116 -0.27 12.60 -24.45
N ARG A 117 0.62 13.50 -24.05
CA ARG A 117 0.28 14.84 -23.60
C ARG A 117 -0.43 15.60 -24.71
N LYS A 118 -1.53 16.24 -24.32
CA LYS A 118 -2.22 17.23 -25.16
C LYS A 118 -1.85 18.61 -24.62
N PRO A 119 -1.12 19.43 -25.38
CA PRO A 119 -0.56 20.70 -24.86
C PRO A 119 -1.59 21.66 -24.28
N GLU A 120 -2.82 21.63 -24.80
CA GLU A 120 -3.90 22.54 -24.41
C GLU A 120 -4.85 21.95 -23.37
N GLU A 121 -4.56 20.78 -22.79
CA GLU A 121 -5.37 20.19 -21.73
C GLU A 121 -4.56 20.10 -20.43
N ASP A 122 -5.21 20.36 -19.29
CA ASP A 122 -4.63 20.08 -17.98
C ASP A 122 -4.15 18.62 -17.90
N PHE A 123 -2.83 18.44 -17.75
CA PHE A 123 -2.16 17.15 -17.73
C PHE A 123 -2.76 16.19 -16.69
N ARG A 124 -3.33 16.73 -15.60
CA ARG A 124 -3.96 15.94 -14.54
C ARG A 124 -5.11 15.09 -15.05
N ARG A 125 -5.79 15.49 -16.13
CA ARG A 125 -6.89 14.71 -16.72
C ARG A 125 -6.42 13.33 -17.18
N LEU A 126 -5.34 13.29 -17.96
CA LEU A 126 -4.74 12.05 -18.44
C LEU A 126 -4.07 11.28 -17.30
N LEU A 127 -3.34 11.98 -16.43
CA LEU A 127 -2.69 11.40 -15.27
C LEU A 127 -3.69 10.67 -14.36
N PHE A 128 -4.76 11.35 -13.93
CA PHE A 128 -5.76 10.80 -13.00
C PHE A 128 -6.59 9.69 -13.66
N SER A 129 -6.95 9.85 -14.93
CA SER A 129 -7.60 8.78 -15.68
C SER A 129 -6.75 7.51 -15.70
N LYS A 130 -5.44 7.64 -15.96
CA LYS A 130 -4.53 6.50 -15.98
C LYS A 130 -4.30 5.91 -14.59
N THR A 131 -4.16 6.75 -13.57
CA THR A 131 -4.06 6.32 -12.16
C THR A 131 -5.24 5.43 -11.77
N LEU A 132 -6.47 5.87 -12.03
CA LEU A 132 -7.69 5.12 -11.71
C LEU A 132 -7.81 3.83 -12.53
N GLU A 133 -7.41 3.83 -13.81
CA GLU A 133 -7.35 2.61 -14.63
C GLU A 133 -6.44 1.55 -13.99
N LEU A 134 -5.26 1.96 -13.51
CA LEU A 134 -4.28 1.06 -12.90
C LEU A 134 -4.77 0.56 -11.53
N PHE A 135 -5.30 1.43 -10.67
CA PHE A 135 -5.83 1.00 -9.38
C PHE A 135 -7.02 0.05 -9.49
N LYS A 136 -7.88 0.24 -10.49
CA LYS A 136 -9.00 -0.68 -10.77
C LYS A 136 -8.53 -2.11 -11.06
N LYS A 137 -7.31 -2.28 -11.59
CA LYS A 137 -6.67 -3.59 -11.83
C LYS A 137 -5.99 -4.17 -10.58
N LEU A 138 -5.61 -3.31 -9.63
CA LEU A 138 -4.87 -3.71 -8.43
C LEU A 138 -5.81 -4.22 -7.34
N ASP A 139 -6.75 -3.37 -6.91
CA ASP A 139 -7.63 -3.58 -5.78
C ASP A 139 -8.80 -2.58 -5.78
N THR A 140 -10.03 -3.05 -5.56
CA THR A 140 -11.23 -2.20 -5.60
C THR A 140 -11.29 -1.20 -4.46
N GLN A 141 -10.73 -1.51 -3.29
CA GLN A 141 -10.70 -0.61 -2.14
C GLN A 141 -9.70 0.53 -2.38
N TRP A 142 -8.50 0.22 -2.88
CA TRP A 142 -7.51 1.24 -3.24
C TRP A 142 -8.00 2.15 -4.37
N TYR A 143 -8.71 1.60 -5.35
CA TYR A 143 -9.39 2.40 -6.37
C TYR A 143 -10.37 3.40 -5.75
N ALA A 144 -11.17 2.98 -4.77
CA ALA A 144 -12.12 3.87 -4.11
C ALA A 144 -11.41 5.00 -3.35
N TRP A 145 -10.36 4.67 -2.59
CA TRP A 145 -9.53 5.66 -1.89
C TRP A 145 -8.91 6.68 -2.85
N GLU A 146 -8.27 6.22 -3.93
CA GLU A 146 -7.62 7.12 -4.89
C GLU A 146 -8.63 7.99 -5.64
N LYS A 147 -9.79 7.43 -5.96
CA LYS A 147 -10.88 8.18 -6.59
C LYS A 147 -11.37 9.30 -5.66
N GLU A 148 -11.59 9.01 -4.38
CA GLU A 148 -11.98 10.00 -3.39
C GLU A 148 -10.89 11.07 -3.20
N ASP A 149 -9.62 10.68 -3.10
CA ASP A 149 -8.48 11.60 -3.00
C ASP A 149 -8.43 12.57 -4.20
N ILE A 150 -8.59 12.05 -5.42
CA ILE A 150 -8.62 12.85 -6.66
C ILE A 150 -9.84 13.79 -6.69
N GLU A 151 -11.03 13.28 -6.36
CA GLU A 151 -12.25 14.09 -6.32
C GLU A 151 -12.14 15.22 -5.30
N ASN A 152 -11.55 14.98 -4.13
CA ASN A 152 -11.32 16.00 -3.11
C ASN A 152 -10.27 17.02 -3.56
N LEU A 153 -9.18 16.57 -4.18
CA LEU A 153 -8.18 17.47 -4.76
C LEU A 153 -8.79 18.40 -5.82
N LEU A 154 -9.68 17.88 -6.67
CA LEU A 154 -10.32 18.67 -7.73
C LEU A 154 -11.41 19.63 -7.23
N LYS A 155 -11.94 19.44 -6.01
CA LYS A 155 -12.79 20.44 -5.37
C LYS A 155 -11.98 21.67 -4.97
N GLU A 156 -10.79 21.46 -4.41
CA GLU A 156 -9.90 22.54 -3.95
C GLU A 156 -9.08 23.15 -5.09
N SER A 157 -8.74 22.34 -6.09
CA SER A 157 -7.96 22.74 -7.27
C SER A 157 -8.57 22.13 -8.52
N PRO A 158 -9.65 22.74 -9.06
CA PRO A 158 -10.28 22.31 -10.31
C PRO A 158 -9.28 22.25 -11.46
N TYR A 159 -9.64 21.51 -12.51
CA TYR A 159 -8.85 21.49 -13.74
C TYR A 159 -8.74 22.89 -14.32
N GLU A 160 -7.57 23.18 -14.89
CA GLU A 160 -7.40 24.38 -15.69
C GLU A 160 -8.26 24.27 -16.98
N PRO A 161 -8.85 25.41 -17.44
CA PRO A 161 -9.64 25.47 -18.65
C PRO A 161 -8.89 25.03 -19.91
#